data_AF-F3FXH0-F1
#
_entry.id   AF-F3FXH0-F1
#
_cell.length_a   1.000
_cell.length_b   1.000
_cell.length_c   1.000
_cell.angle_alpha   90.00
_cell.angle_beta   90.00
_cell.angle_gamma   90.00
#
_symmetry.space_group_name_H-M   'P 1'
#
loop_
_entity.id
_entity.type
_entity.pdbx_description
1 polymer ?
#
loop_
_entity_poly.entity_id
_entity_poly.type
_entity_poly.pdbx_seq_one_letter_code
_entity_poly.pdbx_strand_id
1 'polypeptide(L)' 'HLQQQLPEYMVPAIYVLLEAMPLTPNGKLDRKALPAPDAQALISRGYEAPQGEVETLLASIWADVL' A
#
# COMPACT_ATOMS: atom_id res chain seq x y z
N HIS A 1 4.83 3.76 8.59
CA HIS A 1 4.42 3.88 10.00
C HIS A 1 3.88 2.54 10.53
N LEU A 2 2.78 2.00 9.98
CA LEU A 2 2.16 0.77 10.50
C LEU A 2 3.06 -0.48 10.46
N GLN A 3 3.97 -0.60 9.49
CA GLN A 3 4.92 -1.74 9.41
C GLN A 3 5.82 -1.92 10.64
N GLN A 4 6.08 -0.84 11.40
CA GLN A 4 6.89 -0.92 12.62
C GLN A 4 6.06 -1.24 13.87
N GLN A 5 4.72 -1.22 13.76
CA GLN A 5 3.80 -1.34 14.89
C GLN A 5 2.88 -2.56 14.79
N LEU A 6 2.74 -3.12 13.59
CA LEU A 6 1.89 -4.26 13.31
C LEU A 6 2.73 -5.44 12.82
N PRO A 7 2.33 -6.68 13.15
CA PRO A 7 2.80 -7.86 12.44
C PRO A 7 2.54 -7.73 10.94
N GLU A 8 3.40 -8.32 10.12
CA GLU A 8 3.37 -8.16 8.65
C GLU A 8 2.00 -8.48 8.04
N TYR A 9 1.37 -9.57 8.49
CA TYR A 9 0.06 -10.01 7.99
C TYR A 9 -1.12 -9.10 8.39
N MET A 10 -0.90 -8.11 9.26
CA MET A 10 -1.91 -7.11 9.66
C MET A 10 -1.73 -5.76 8.96
N VAL A 11 -0.64 -5.58 8.20
CA VAL A 11 -0.43 -4.34 7.43
C VAL A 11 -1.39 -4.34 6.24
N PRO A 12 -2.23 -3.30 6.08
CA PRO A 12 -3.13 -3.21 4.92
C PRO A 12 -2.37 -3.22 3.60
N ALA A 13 -2.82 -4.05 2.66
CA ALA A 13 -2.31 -4.08 1.29
C ALA A 13 -2.87 -2.94 0.41
N ILE A 14 -3.91 -2.25 0.89
CA ILE A 14 -4.68 -1.27 0.13
C ILE A 14 -5.00 -0.08 1.03
N TYR A 15 -4.81 1.13 0.51
CA TYR A 15 -5.30 2.37 1.13
C TYR A 15 -6.15 3.15 0.15
N VAL A 16 -7.37 3.52 0.57
CA VAL A 16 -8.28 4.36 -0.22
C VAL A 16 -8.47 5.68 0.50
N LEU A 17 -8.10 6.78 -0.14
CA LEU A 17 -8.33 8.12 0.39
C LEU A 17 -9.80 8.50 0.19
N LEU A 18 -10.48 8.89 1.26
CA LEU A 18 -11.85 9.39 1.22
C LEU A 18 -11.86 10.84 1.74
N GLU A 19 -12.58 11.71 1.04
CA GLU A 19 -12.80 13.09 1.51
C GLU A 19 -13.71 13.13 2.74
N ALA A 20 -14.69 12.21 2.80
CA ALA A 20 -15.60 12.06 3.93
C ALA A 20 -15.99 10.59 4.13
N MET A 21 -16.27 10.23 5.38
CA MET A 21 -16.77 8.89 5.71
C MET A 21 -18.24 8.75 5.33
N PRO A 22 -18.64 7.66 4.63
CA PRO A 22 -20.04 7.43 4.34
C PRO A 22 -20.78 7.04 5.62
N LEU A 23 -21.79 7.83 6.00
CA LEU A 23 -22.58 7.60 7.20
C LEU A 23 -24.03 7.27 6.84
N THR A 24 -24.63 6.38 7.60
CA THR A 24 -26.07 6.16 7.65
C THR A 24 -26.79 7.42 8.18
N PRO A 25 -28.13 7.55 8.00
CA PRO A 25 -28.89 8.67 8.55
C PRO A 25 -28.74 8.87 10.06
N ASN A 26 -28.43 7.79 10.80
CA ASN A 26 -28.19 7.82 12.24
C ASN A 26 -26.71 8.10 12.61
N GLY A 27 -25.88 8.50 11.65
CA GLY A 27 -24.49 8.89 11.86
C GLY A 27 -23.49 7.74 12.03
N LYS A 28 -23.92 6.48 11.93
CA LYS A 28 -23.00 5.31 11.95
C LYS A 28 -22.36 5.11 10.59
N LEU A 29 -21.15 4.55 10.55
CA LEU A 29 -20.47 4.17 9.30
C LEU A 29 -21.35 3.22 8.45
N ASP A 30 -21.62 3.61 7.21
CA ASP A 30 -22.20 2.73 6.21
C ASP A 30 -21.09 1.98 5.46
N ARG A 31 -20.78 0.77 5.93
CA ARG A 31 -19.72 -0.07 5.35
C ARG A 31 -20.02 -0.53 3.93
N LYS A 32 -21.30 -0.57 3.51
CA LYS A 32 -21.69 -0.98 2.16
C LYS A 32 -21.48 0.14 1.14
N ALA A 33 -21.50 1.39 1.60
CA ALA A 33 -21.23 2.57 0.80
C ALA A 33 -19.73 2.91 0.70
N LEU A 34 -18.85 2.15 1.36
CA LEU A 34 -17.41 2.29 1.14
C LEU A 34 -17.10 1.89 -0.32
N PRO A 35 -16.33 2.72 -1.05
CA PRO A 35 -15.98 2.38 -2.42
C PRO A 35 -15.11 1.12 -2.45
N ALA A 36 -15.28 0.33 -3.51
CA ALA A 36 -14.32 -0.72 -3.81
C ALA A 36 -12.96 -0.07 -4.13
N PRO A 37 -11.84 -0.64 -3.65
CA PRO A 37 -10.53 -0.17 -4.05
C PRO A 37 -10.33 -0.33 -5.56
N ASP A 38 -9.72 0.66 -6.19
CA ASP A 38 -9.28 0.57 -7.58
C ASP A 38 -7.83 0.04 -7.66
N ALA A 39 -7.32 -0.11 -8.88
CA ALA A 39 -5.95 -0.61 -9.10
C ALA A 39 -4.87 0.32 -8.52
N GLN A 40 -5.16 1.62 -8.36
CA GLN A 40 -4.23 2.58 -7.76
C GLN A 40 -4.19 2.46 -6.23
N ALA A 41 -5.27 2.02 -5.62
CA ALA A 41 -5.35 1.78 -4.18
C ALA A 41 -4.51 0.57 -3.74
N LEU A 42 -4.19 -0.37 -4.65
CA LEU A 42 -3.28 -1.46 -4.37
C LEU A 42 -1.86 -0.94 -4.22
N ILE A 43 -1.20 -1.27 -3.12
CA ILE A 43 0.23 -1.00 -2.93
C ILE A 43 1.01 -1.97 -3.82
N SER A 44 1.10 -1.64 -5.09
CA SER A 44 1.99 -2.27 -6.04
C SER A 44 3.04 -1.24 -6.45
N ARG A 45 4.30 -1.58 -6.27
CA ARG A 45 5.39 -0.80 -6.85
C ARG A 45 5.62 -1.34 -8.25
N GLY A 46 5.47 -0.48 -9.26
CA GLY A 46 6.01 -0.77 -10.58
C GLY A 46 7.53 -0.95 -10.51
N TYR A 47 8.11 -1.51 -11.56
CA TYR A 47 9.57 -1.49 -11.66
C TYR A 47 10.06 -0.04 -11.71
N GLU A 48 10.99 0.29 -10.83
CA GLU A 48 11.77 1.51 -10.88
C GLU A 48 13.24 1.11 -11.01
N ALA A 49 13.96 1.74 -11.94
CA ALA A 49 15.37 1.45 -12.13
C ALA A 49 16.18 1.92 -10.90
N PRO A 50 17.20 1.15 -10.48
CA PRO A 50 18.06 1.54 -9.36
C PRO A 50 18.74 2.88 -9.66
N GLN A 51 18.78 3.74 -8.67
CA GLN A 51 19.31 5.10 -8.76
C GLN A 51 20.61 5.23 -7.96
N GLY A 52 21.65 5.68 -8.64
CA GLY A 52 22.97 5.85 -8.05
C GLY A 52 23.71 4.54 -7.78
N GLU A 53 24.88 4.67 -7.17
CA GLU A 53 25.84 3.56 -7.03
C GLU A 53 25.34 2.47 -6.07
N VAL A 54 24.73 2.87 -4.96
CA VAL A 54 24.31 1.94 -3.89
C VAL A 54 23.20 1.01 -4.37
N GLU A 55 22.14 1.57 -4.97
CA GLU A 55 21.02 0.77 -5.45
C GLU A 55 21.44 -0.15 -6.60
N THR A 56 22.33 0.33 -7.48
CA THR A 56 22.86 -0.47 -8.60
C THR A 56 23.65 -1.67 -8.11
N LEU A 57 24.52 -1.48 -7.11
CA LEU A 57 25.29 -2.56 -6.50
C LEU A 57 24.40 -3.58 -5.79
N LEU A 58 23.38 -3.11 -5.06
CA LEU A 58 22.44 -4.01 -4.40
C LEU A 58 21.65 -4.84 -5.42
N ALA A 59 21.20 -4.22 -6.49
CA ALA A 59 20.48 -4.90 -7.57
C ALA A 59 21.36 -5.96 -8.26
N SER A 60 22.64 -5.69 -8.50
CA SER A 60 23.55 -6.69 -9.10
C SER A 60 23.79 -7.88 -8.17
N ILE A 61 24.02 -7.63 -6.88
CA ILE A 61 24.20 -8.71 -5.88
C ILE A 61 22.95 -9.58 -5.80
N TRP A 62 21.76 -8.98 -5.80
CA TRP A 62 20.50 -9.74 -5.80
C TRP A 62 20.32 -10.58 -7.06
N ALA A 63 20.66 -10.04 -8.24
CA ALA A 63 20.58 -10.75 -9.50
C ALA A 63 21.57 -11.93 -9.60
N ASP A 64 22.67 -11.88 -8.87
CA ASP A 64 23.67 -12.97 -8.86
C ASP A 64 23.28 -14.13 -7.91
N VAL A 65 22.44 -13.87 -6.89
CA VAL A 65 22.15 -14.82 -5.79
C VAL A 65 20.76 -15.47 -5.89
N LEU A 66 19.80 -14.86 -6.59
CA LEU A 66 18.43 -15.35 -6.77
C LEU A 66 18.21 -15.92 -8.17
#